data_AF-A0A7C5DES4-F1
#
_entry.id   AF-A0A7C5DES4-F1
#
_cell.length_a   1.000
_cell.length_b   1.000
_cell.length_c   1.000
_cell.angle_alpha   90.00
_cell.angle_beta   90.00
_cell.angle_gamma   90.00
#
_symmetry.space_group_name_H-M   'P 1'
#
loop_
_entity.id
_entity.type
_entity.pdbx_description
1 polymer ?
#
loop_
_entity_poly.entity_id
_entity_poly.type
_entity_poly.pdbx_seq_one_letter_code
_entity_poly.pdbx_strand_id
1 'polypeptide(L)'
;MSIRKQSLFLGLFILFSFIGLQLFIGSKMQKVHHNTEELTHFIRQKAELKSEQKKMTPAAFTEEQNRLDNKIDEIGSEINSDLEDLTPLFIILLVNVLINLGLWLFSSRILHNLGKVQKGLDSFFAYLQRKGDRVERINVKGNDEFAKIAEDINTNIKEIESRLTKDQKTVQEVARISDMASRGDFSQRIETKAANPEINQLKETLNRLFTQMQENLQKVVDTLGAYQKGAYDKKSEMAVEGELKELMCGVNNLGKELQTTHDKIENSLRNK
;
A
#
# COMPACT_ATOMS: atom_id res chain seq x y z
N MET A 1 -9.00 -4.50 16.75
CA MET A 1 -7.99 -5.41 17.34
C MET A 1 -6.97 -5.72 16.26
N SER A 2 -5.66 -5.50 16.44
CA SER A 2 -4.69 -5.74 15.36
C SER A 2 -4.63 -7.23 14.99
N ILE A 3 -4.26 -7.55 13.75
CA ILE A 3 -4.07 -8.94 13.27
C ILE A 3 -3.17 -9.73 14.24
N ARG A 4 -2.14 -9.08 14.79
CA ARG A 4 -1.28 -9.64 15.83
C ARG A 4 -2.04 -10.02 17.11
N LYS A 5 -2.93 -9.17 17.59
CA LYS A 5 -3.75 -9.48 18.78
C LYS A 5 -4.71 -10.64 18.51
N GLN A 6 -5.36 -10.68 17.35
CA GLN A 6 -6.24 -11.81 16.98
C GLN A 6 -5.47 -13.13 16.85
N SER A 7 -4.27 -13.10 16.25
CA SER A 7 -3.39 -14.28 16.19
C SER A 7 -2.93 -14.75 17.58
N LEU A 8 -2.77 -13.82 18.54
CA LEU A 8 -2.37 -14.14 19.90
C LEU A 8 -3.48 -14.87 20.66
N PHE A 9 -4.74 -14.41 20.53
CA PHE A 9 -5.89 -15.07 21.16
C PHE A 9 -6.15 -16.46 20.59
N LEU A 10 -6.05 -16.60 19.25
CA LEU A 10 -6.17 -17.90 18.60
C LEU A 10 -5.04 -18.85 19.06
N GLY A 11 -3.81 -18.34 19.13
CA GLY A 11 -2.66 -19.10 19.65
C GLY A 11 -2.84 -19.54 21.11
N LEU A 12 -3.40 -18.68 21.96
CA LEU A 12 -3.68 -18.99 23.37
C LEU A 12 -4.72 -20.11 23.50
N PHE A 13 -5.80 -20.05 22.71
CA PHE A 13 -6.85 -21.08 22.69
C PHE A 13 -6.30 -22.44 22.26
N ILE A 14 -5.47 -22.45 21.21
CA ILE A 14 -4.80 -23.66 20.72
C ILE A 14 -3.86 -24.23 21.78
N LEU A 15 -3.08 -23.36 22.45
CA LEU A 15 -2.18 -23.77 23.52
C LEU A 15 -2.93 -24.44 24.68
N PHE A 16 -4.07 -23.88 25.11
CA PHE A 16 -4.88 -24.48 26.17
C PHE A 16 -5.45 -25.84 25.76
N SER A 17 -5.95 -25.97 24.53
CA SER A 17 -6.45 -27.24 24.00
C SER A 17 -5.33 -28.30 23.95
N PHE A 18 -4.13 -27.91 23.51
CA PHE A 18 -2.95 -28.76 23.49
C PHE A 18 -2.53 -29.22 24.88
N ILE A 19 -2.48 -28.30 25.85
CA ILE A 19 -2.15 -28.62 27.25
C ILE A 19 -3.20 -29.59 27.84
N GLY A 20 -4.49 -29.37 27.58
CA GLY A 20 -5.55 -30.27 28.02
C GLY A 20 -5.37 -31.70 27.51
N LEU A 21 -5.04 -31.86 26.23
CA LEU A 21 -4.77 -33.17 25.63
C LEU A 21 -3.52 -33.83 26.23
N GLN A 22 -2.45 -33.07 26.46
CA GLN A 22 -1.22 -33.57 27.11
C GLN A 22 -1.49 -34.08 28.54
N LEU A 23 -2.28 -33.33 29.33
CA LEU A 23 -2.66 -33.75 30.68
C LEU A 23 -3.51 -35.03 30.65
N PHE A 24 -4.42 -35.17 29.67
CA PHE A 24 -5.24 -36.36 29.52
C PHE A 24 -4.42 -37.60 29.10
N ILE A 25 -3.47 -37.46 28.18
CA ILE A 25 -2.55 -38.55 27.83
C ILE A 25 -1.69 -38.92 29.04
N GLY A 26 -1.22 -37.92 29.79
CA GLY A 26 -0.44 -38.12 31.02
C GLY A 26 -1.16 -38.95 32.08
N SER A 27 -2.46 -38.68 32.31
CA SER A 27 -3.24 -39.46 33.29
C SER A 27 -3.44 -40.92 32.87
N LYS A 28 -3.69 -41.18 31.57
CA LYS A 28 -3.77 -42.54 31.02
C LYS A 28 -2.42 -43.28 31.13
N MET A 29 -1.31 -42.61 30.84
CA MET A 29 0.04 -43.17 31.00
C MET A 29 0.37 -43.53 32.46
N GLN A 30 -0.10 -42.73 33.42
CA GLN A 30 0.08 -43.04 34.84
C GLN A 30 -0.65 -44.32 35.26
N LYS A 31 -1.85 -44.57 34.70
CA LYS A 31 -2.60 -45.82 34.93
C LYS A 31 -1.86 -47.03 34.34
N VAL A 32 -1.37 -46.93 33.11
CA VAL A 32 -0.53 -47.97 32.48
C VAL A 32 0.69 -48.26 33.34
N HIS A 33 1.37 -47.21 33.83
CA HIS A 33 2.55 -47.36 34.69
C HIS A 33 2.22 -48.11 35.98
N HIS A 34 1.15 -47.75 36.68
CA HIS A 34 0.71 -48.44 37.89
C HIS A 34 0.44 -49.93 37.63
N ASN A 35 -0.32 -50.25 36.58
CA ASN A 35 -0.62 -51.63 36.22
C ASN A 35 0.65 -52.41 35.84
N THR A 36 1.65 -51.78 35.20
CA THR A 36 2.94 -52.42 34.90
C THR A 36 3.75 -52.74 36.16
N GLU A 37 3.71 -51.88 37.19
CA GLU A 37 4.34 -52.16 38.47
C GLU A 37 3.65 -53.34 39.19
N GLU A 38 2.31 -53.36 39.17
CA GLU A 38 1.51 -54.43 39.76
C GLU A 38 1.74 -55.77 39.04
N LEU A 39 1.77 -55.78 37.70
CA LEU A 39 2.12 -56.95 36.89
C LEU A 39 3.51 -57.47 37.25
N THR A 40 4.49 -56.57 37.40
CA THR A 40 5.87 -56.93 37.77
C THR A 40 5.92 -57.56 39.17
N HIS A 41 5.13 -57.06 40.12
CA HIS A 41 5.00 -57.63 41.45
C HIS A 41 4.44 -59.07 41.40
N PHE A 42 3.38 -59.34 40.63
CA PHE A 42 2.83 -60.69 40.51
C PHE A 42 3.75 -61.66 39.75
N ILE A 43 4.45 -61.20 38.71
CA ILE A 43 5.46 -62.01 38.02
C ILE A 43 6.57 -62.43 38.98
N ARG A 44 7.04 -61.50 39.83
CA ARG A 44 8.03 -61.80 40.86
C ARG A 44 7.52 -62.80 41.89
N GLN A 45 6.29 -62.61 42.38
CA GLN A 45 5.66 -63.55 43.31
C GLN A 45 5.51 -64.95 42.71
N LYS A 46 5.19 -65.07 41.42
CA LYS A 46 5.14 -66.36 40.70
C LYS A 46 6.52 -67.01 40.59
N ALA A 47 7.58 -66.23 40.38
CA ALA A 47 8.95 -66.73 40.37
C ALA A 47 9.39 -67.25 41.75
N GLU A 48 9.02 -66.54 42.82
CA GLU A 48 9.28 -66.93 44.21
C GLU A 48 8.51 -68.22 44.57
N LEU A 49 7.23 -68.34 44.21
CA LEU A 49 6.42 -69.54 44.42
C LEU A 49 7.09 -70.79 43.81
N LYS A 50 7.61 -70.69 42.59
CA LYS A 50 8.34 -71.78 41.92
C LYS A 50 9.58 -72.24 42.70
N SER A 51 10.27 -71.32 43.38
CA SER A 51 11.44 -71.67 44.21
C SER A 51 11.07 -72.42 45.49
N GLU A 52 9.83 -72.26 45.97
CA GLU A 52 9.34 -72.87 47.21
C GLU A 52 8.49 -74.13 47.00
N GLN A 53 8.37 -74.62 45.76
CA GLN A 53 7.53 -75.75 45.37
C GLN A 53 7.64 -76.99 46.29
N LYS A 54 8.85 -77.31 46.77
CA LYS A 54 9.09 -78.49 47.65
C LYS A 54 8.49 -78.36 49.06
N LYS A 55 8.08 -77.15 49.47
CA LYS A 55 7.51 -76.86 50.80
C LYS A 55 5.98 -76.96 50.83
N MET A 56 5.32 -77.11 49.67
CA MET A 56 3.86 -77.11 49.52
C MET A 56 3.34 -78.45 48.99
N THR A 57 2.06 -78.73 49.21
CA THR A 57 1.41 -79.88 48.55
C THR A 57 1.22 -79.58 47.05
N PRO A 58 1.25 -80.60 46.17
CA PRO A 58 1.05 -80.39 44.73
C PRO A 58 -0.25 -79.65 44.39
N ALA A 59 -1.33 -79.91 45.14
CA ALA A 59 -2.62 -79.25 44.96
C ALA A 59 -2.57 -77.75 45.33
N ALA A 60 -2.02 -77.41 46.51
CA ALA A 60 -1.94 -76.03 46.97
C ALA A 60 -0.98 -75.18 46.10
N PHE A 61 0.11 -75.78 45.62
CA PHE A 61 1.01 -75.12 44.67
C PHE A 61 0.32 -74.82 43.34
N THR A 62 -0.44 -75.78 42.80
CA THR A 62 -1.17 -75.61 41.53
C THR A 62 -2.28 -74.55 41.65
N GLU A 63 -3.00 -74.52 42.77
CA GLU A 63 -4.04 -73.53 43.03
C GLU A 63 -3.48 -72.09 43.10
N GLU A 64 -2.43 -71.87 43.87
CA GLU A 64 -1.80 -70.55 43.98
C GLU A 64 -1.12 -70.15 42.66
N GLN A 65 -0.49 -71.10 41.94
CA GLN A 65 0.05 -70.82 40.61
C GLN A 65 -1.05 -70.37 39.63
N ASN A 66 -2.19 -71.07 39.58
CA ASN A 66 -3.32 -70.67 38.72
C ASN A 66 -3.89 -69.31 39.13
N ARG A 67 -3.94 -69.00 40.44
CA ARG A 67 -4.38 -67.69 40.94
C ARG A 67 -3.46 -66.57 40.45
N LEU A 68 -2.15 -66.76 40.55
CA LEU A 68 -1.18 -65.80 40.05
C LEU A 68 -1.23 -65.67 38.52
N ASP A 69 -1.42 -66.78 37.81
CA ASP A 69 -1.54 -66.81 36.35
C ASP A 69 -2.75 -66.00 35.89
N ASN A 70 -3.92 -66.23 36.50
CA ASN A 70 -5.13 -65.46 36.21
C ASN A 70 -4.94 -63.96 36.47
N LYS A 71 -4.28 -63.57 37.58
CA LYS A 71 -4.01 -62.15 37.88
C LYS A 71 -3.03 -61.50 36.89
N ILE A 72 -1.99 -62.23 36.49
CA ILE A 72 -1.02 -61.77 35.49
C ILE A 72 -1.71 -61.56 34.15
N ASP A 73 -2.58 -62.50 33.74
CA ASP A 73 -3.33 -62.41 32.49
C ASP A 73 -4.35 -61.26 32.52
N GLU A 74 -5.05 -61.06 33.65
CA GLU A 74 -5.99 -59.96 33.88
C GLU A 74 -5.30 -58.59 33.74
N ILE A 75 -4.24 -58.34 34.52
CA ILE A 75 -3.50 -57.07 34.48
C ILE A 75 -2.82 -56.88 33.12
N GLY A 76 -2.29 -57.95 32.53
CA GLY A 76 -1.71 -57.94 31.19
C GLY A 76 -2.70 -57.50 30.12
N SER A 77 -3.95 -57.99 30.18
CA SER A 77 -5.04 -57.58 29.29
C SER A 77 -5.44 -56.13 29.52
N GLU A 78 -5.49 -55.66 30.78
CA GLU A 78 -5.79 -54.26 31.09
C GLU A 78 -4.72 -53.30 30.53
N ILE A 79 -3.43 -53.64 30.66
CA ILE A 79 -2.33 -52.85 30.10
C ILE A 79 -2.45 -52.77 28.57
N ASN A 80 -2.72 -53.91 27.92
CA ASN A 80 -2.84 -53.93 26.46
C ASN A 80 -4.01 -53.07 25.97
N SER A 81 -5.16 -53.14 26.66
CA SER A 81 -6.32 -52.29 26.40
C SER A 81 -6.02 -50.80 26.61
N ASP A 82 -5.38 -50.44 27.73
CA ASP A 82 -5.01 -49.06 28.02
C ASP A 82 -3.96 -48.50 27.02
N LEU A 83 -3.05 -49.34 26.51
CA LEU A 83 -2.10 -48.97 25.44
C LEU A 83 -2.77 -48.79 24.08
N GLU A 84 -3.75 -49.64 23.75
CA GLU A 84 -4.53 -49.52 22.52
C GLU A 84 -5.32 -48.19 22.49
N ASP A 85 -5.91 -47.81 23.63
CA ASP A 85 -6.59 -46.51 23.85
C ASP A 85 -5.68 -45.28 23.63
N LEU A 86 -4.38 -45.40 23.87
CA LEU A 86 -3.42 -44.29 23.73
C LEU A 86 -3.06 -43.99 22.28
N THR A 87 -3.05 -45.02 21.42
CA THR A 87 -2.67 -44.91 20.01
C THR A 87 -3.44 -43.80 19.26
N PRO A 88 -4.78 -43.72 19.29
CA PRO A 88 -5.52 -42.65 18.62
C PRO A 88 -5.23 -41.25 19.20
N LEU A 89 -4.91 -41.14 20.50
CA LEU A 89 -4.60 -39.85 21.13
C LEU A 89 -3.29 -39.27 20.61
N PHE A 90 -2.26 -40.10 20.42
CA PHE A 90 -1.00 -39.66 19.82
C PHE A 90 -1.15 -39.26 18.34
N ILE A 91 -2.04 -39.92 17.59
CA ILE A 91 -2.35 -39.54 16.21
C ILE A 91 -3.05 -38.16 16.18
N ILE A 92 -4.04 -37.94 17.04
CA ILE A 92 -4.74 -36.65 17.16
C ILE A 92 -3.75 -35.54 17.52
N LEU A 93 -2.84 -35.81 18.45
CA LEU A 93 -1.78 -34.89 18.84
C LEU A 93 -0.89 -34.53 17.65
N LEU A 94 -0.42 -35.53 16.90
CA LEU A 94 0.44 -35.32 15.72
C LEU A 94 -0.26 -34.47 14.66
N VAL A 95 -1.52 -34.78 14.33
CA VAL A 95 -2.32 -34.03 13.36
C VAL A 95 -2.49 -32.58 13.82
N ASN A 96 -2.75 -32.35 15.10
CA ASN A 96 -2.89 -31.01 15.65
C ASN A 96 -1.60 -30.19 15.50
N VAL A 97 -0.44 -30.80 15.79
CA VAL A 97 0.87 -30.16 15.60
C VAL A 97 1.11 -29.81 14.13
N LEU A 98 0.79 -30.72 13.20
CA LEU A 98 0.95 -30.48 11.76
C LEU A 98 0.04 -29.35 11.23
N ILE A 99 -1.23 -29.32 11.65
CA ILE A 99 -2.16 -28.25 11.27
C ILE A 99 -1.63 -26.90 11.75
N ASN A 100 -1.18 -26.81 13.00
CA ASN A 100 -0.62 -25.59 13.57
C ASN A 100 0.63 -25.11 12.85
N LEU A 101 1.52 -26.03 12.50
CA LEU A 101 2.71 -25.72 11.71
C LEU A 101 2.31 -25.15 10.33
N GLY A 102 1.33 -25.76 9.66
CA GLY A 102 0.79 -25.28 8.38
C GLY A 102 0.19 -23.87 8.48
N LEU A 103 -0.64 -23.62 9.50
CA LEU A 103 -1.24 -22.31 9.76
C LEU A 103 -0.18 -21.23 10.05
N TRP A 104 0.86 -21.58 10.81
CA TRP A 104 1.97 -20.68 11.09
C TRP A 104 2.75 -20.31 9.83
N LEU A 105 3.11 -21.29 9.00
CA LEU A 105 3.79 -21.05 7.72
C LEU A 105 2.95 -20.17 6.77
N PHE A 106 1.65 -20.45 6.67
CA PHE A 106 0.73 -19.66 5.85
C PHE A 106 0.59 -18.22 6.35
N SER A 107 0.43 -18.02 7.66
CA SER A 107 0.35 -16.69 8.27
C SER A 107 1.63 -15.88 8.04
N SER A 108 2.79 -16.52 8.15
CA SER A 108 4.09 -15.91 7.88
C SER A 108 4.19 -15.38 6.44
N ARG A 109 3.71 -16.16 5.46
CA ARG A 109 3.66 -15.74 4.05
C ARG A 109 2.77 -14.51 3.84
N ILE A 110 1.59 -14.47 4.47
CA ILE A 110 0.67 -13.32 4.38
C ILE A 110 1.33 -12.05 4.90
N LEU A 111 1.91 -12.11 6.11
CA LEU A 111 2.54 -10.95 6.74
C LEU A 111 3.71 -10.40 5.92
N HIS A 112 4.50 -11.29 5.30
CA HIS A 112 5.60 -10.89 4.44
C HIS A 112 5.13 -10.15 3.18
N ASN A 113 4.15 -10.69 2.47
CA ASN A 113 3.59 -10.05 1.27
C ASN A 113 2.89 -8.73 1.60
N LEU A 114 2.13 -8.69 2.70
CA LEU A 114 1.48 -7.47 3.18
C LEU A 114 2.50 -6.38 3.50
N GLY A 115 3.63 -6.74 4.12
CA GLY A 115 4.72 -5.80 4.40
C GLY A 115 5.35 -5.21 3.13
N LYS A 116 5.45 -5.98 2.03
CA LYS A 116 5.92 -5.46 0.74
C LYS A 116 4.92 -4.50 0.09
N VAL A 117 3.64 -4.86 0.11
CA VAL A 117 2.58 -3.99 -0.40
C VAL A 117 2.56 -2.68 0.38
N GLN A 118 2.62 -2.75 1.72
CA GLN A 118 2.69 -1.57 2.57
C GLN A 118 3.89 -0.68 2.22
N LYS A 119 5.11 -1.24 2.11
CA LYS A 119 6.30 -0.46 1.75
C LYS A 119 6.18 0.22 0.38
N GLY A 120 5.65 -0.47 -0.62
CA GLY A 120 5.46 0.13 -1.94
C GLY A 120 4.39 1.23 -1.94
N LEU A 121 3.31 1.07 -1.16
CA LEU A 121 2.32 2.12 -0.96
C LEU A 121 2.89 3.33 -0.19
N ASP A 122 3.68 3.11 0.86
CA ASP A 122 4.36 4.18 1.60
C ASP A 122 5.31 4.96 0.67
N SER A 123 6.06 4.26 -0.19
CA SER A 123 6.90 4.87 -1.23
C SER A 123 6.07 5.68 -2.24
N PHE A 124 4.95 5.13 -2.71
CA PHE A 124 4.04 5.82 -3.62
C PHE A 124 3.44 7.09 -2.99
N PHE A 125 3.02 7.03 -1.72
CA PHE A 125 2.51 8.21 -1.01
C PHE A 125 3.60 9.25 -0.77
N ALA A 126 4.85 8.84 -0.51
CA ALA A 126 5.97 9.76 -0.42
C ALA A 126 6.22 10.50 -1.76
N TYR A 127 6.11 9.79 -2.89
CA TYR A 127 6.18 10.38 -4.22
C TYR A 127 5.05 11.40 -4.48
N LEU A 128 3.80 11.05 -4.16
CA LEU A 128 2.66 11.98 -4.26
C LEU A 128 2.85 13.25 -3.41
N GLN A 129 3.47 13.10 -2.24
CA GLN A 129 3.81 14.21 -1.34
C GLN A 129 5.06 15.00 -1.76
N ARG A 130 5.69 14.66 -2.90
CA ARG A 130 6.95 15.25 -3.39
C ARG A 130 8.12 15.12 -2.37
N LYS A 131 8.09 14.07 -1.53
CA LYS A 131 9.16 13.76 -0.56
C LYS A 131 10.25 12.84 -1.12
N GLY A 132 10.07 12.35 -2.35
CA GLY A 132 11.04 11.52 -3.04
C GLY A 132 10.78 11.49 -4.55
N ASP A 133 11.80 11.14 -5.32
CA ASP A 133 11.79 11.30 -6.78
C ASP A 133 11.32 10.05 -7.54
N ARG A 134 11.17 8.90 -6.87
CA ARG A 134 10.86 7.61 -7.50
C ARG A 134 9.95 6.77 -6.61
N VAL A 135 9.04 6.04 -7.24
CA VAL A 135 8.21 5.03 -6.57
C VAL A 135 8.90 3.67 -6.62
N GLU A 136 9.10 3.05 -5.46
CA GLU A 136 9.51 1.65 -5.37
C GLU A 136 8.35 0.74 -5.76
N ARG A 137 8.58 -0.15 -6.73
CA ARG A 137 7.56 -1.09 -7.21
C ARG A 137 7.32 -2.19 -6.19
N ILE A 138 6.05 -2.57 -6.02
CA ILE A 138 5.66 -3.69 -5.17
C ILE A 138 6.08 -4.99 -5.86
N ASN A 139 7.11 -5.67 -5.36
CA ASN A 139 7.59 -6.93 -5.92
C ASN A 139 7.14 -8.14 -5.08
N VAL A 140 5.91 -8.59 -5.35
CA VAL A 140 5.40 -9.86 -4.85
C VAL A 140 5.64 -10.94 -5.91
N LYS A 141 6.30 -12.03 -5.54
CA LYS A 141 6.55 -13.18 -6.42
C LYS A 141 5.44 -14.20 -6.22
N GLY A 142 4.98 -14.83 -7.30
CA GLY A 142 3.99 -15.90 -7.29
C GLY A 142 2.90 -15.67 -8.33
N ASN A 143 1.94 -16.59 -8.37
CA ASN A 143 0.74 -16.51 -9.21
C ASN A 143 -0.52 -16.49 -8.34
N ASP A 144 -0.41 -15.97 -7.11
CA ASP A 144 -1.52 -15.85 -6.15
C ASP A 144 -2.15 -14.45 -6.20
N GLU A 145 -3.20 -14.24 -5.40
CA GLU A 145 -3.95 -13.00 -5.35
C GLU A 145 -3.07 -11.81 -4.93
N PHE A 146 -2.02 -12.02 -4.13
CA PHE A 146 -1.10 -10.95 -3.75
C PHE A 146 -0.24 -10.50 -4.93
N ALA A 147 0.18 -11.42 -5.80
CA ALA A 147 0.91 -11.07 -7.01
C ALA A 147 0.04 -10.24 -7.97
N LYS A 148 -1.22 -10.65 -8.15
CA LYS A 148 -2.19 -9.90 -8.97
C LYS A 148 -2.47 -8.51 -8.41
N ILE A 149 -2.73 -8.40 -7.10
CA ILE A 149 -2.92 -7.09 -6.43
C ILE A 149 -1.69 -6.20 -6.61
N ALA A 150 -0.48 -6.75 -6.45
CA ALA A 150 0.75 -6.00 -6.65
C ALA A 150 0.91 -5.49 -8.09
N GLU A 151 0.57 -6.32 -9.08
CA GLU A 151 0.60 -5.95 -10.50
C GLU A 151 -0.42 -4.85 -10.82
N ASP A 152 -1.66 -4.99 -10.37
CA ASP A 152 -2.74 -4.00 -10.56
C ASP A 152 -2.36 -2.66 -9.91
N ILE A 153 -1.83 -2.68 -8.69
CA ILE A 153 -1.36 -1.46 -8.01
C ILE A 153 -0.18 -0.84 -8.77
N ASN A 154 0.82 -1.64 -9.18
CA ASN A 154 1.96 -1.13 -9.93
C ASN A 154 1.54 -0.50 -11.26
N THR A 155 0.57 -1.07 -11.96
CA THR A 155 0.04 -0.52 -13.22
C THR A 155 -0.59 0.84 -12.97
N ASN A 156 -1.46 0.96 -11.97
CA ASN A 156 -2.07 2.23 -11.58
C ASN A 156 -1.02 3.28 -11.14
N ILE A 157 -0.01 2.87 -10.37
CA ILE A 157 1.11 3.75 -10.00
C ILE A 157 1.79 4.31 -11.26
N LYS A 158 2.08 3.46 -12.25
CA LYS A 158 2.75 3.89 -13.50
C LYS A 158 1.92 4.92 -14.26
N GLU A 159 0.60 4.73 -14.33
CA GLU A 159 -0.30 5.68 -14.97
C GLU A 159 -0.32 7.01 -14.23
N ILE A 160 -0.42 6.99 -12.90
CA ILE A 160 -0.43 8.19 -12.07
C ILE A 160 0.90 8.95 -12.17
N GLU A 161 2.05 8.25 -12.13
CA GLU A 161 3.38 8.86 -12.34
C GLU A 161 3.47 9.58 -13.69
N SER A 162 3.01 8.94 -14.76
CA SER A 162 2.99 9.51 -16.10
C SER A 162 2.09 10.76 -16.19
N ARG A 163 0.91 10.71 -15.58
CA ARG A 163 -0.03 11.85 -15.54
C ARG A 163 0.57 13.04 -14.78
N LEU A 164 1.12 12.79 -13.59
CA LEU A 164 1.76 13.83 -12.77
C LEU A 164 2.97 14.45 -13.44
N THR A 165 3.75 13.65 -14.19
CA THR A 165 4.90 14.16 -14.96
C THR A 165 4.43 15.12 -16.06
N LYS A 166 3.34 14.80 -16.77
CA LYS A 166 2.76 15.70 -17.78
C LYS A 166 2.23 16.98 -17.15
N ASP A 167 1.50 16.86 -16.05
CA ASP A 167 0.96 18.01 -15.30
C ASP A 167 2.08 18.93 -14.81
N GLN A 168 3.15 18.36 -14.24
CA GLN A 168 4.32 19.11 -13.79
C GLN A 168 5.02 19.83 -14.93
N LYS A 169 5.19 19.19 -16.09
CA LYS A 169 5.78 19.83 -17.27
C LYS A 169 4.97 21.04 -17.70
N THR A 170 3.65 20.95 -17.70
CA THR A 170 2.78 22.08 -18.04
C THR A 170 2.85 23.20 -17.00
N VAL A 171 2.85 22.89 -15.71
CA VAL A 171 3.02 23.91 -14.66
C VAL A 171 4.37 24.63 -14.77
N GLN A 172 5.44 23.91 -15.09
CA GLN A 172 6.76 24.52 -15.30
C GLN A 172 6.78 25.45 -16.51
N GLU A 173 6.13 25.07 -17.62
CA GLU A 173 6.01 25.93 -18.79
C GLU A 173 5.17 27.17 -18.52
N VAL A 174 4.05 27.02 -17.80
CA VAL A 174 3.21 28.14 -17.33
C VAL A 174 4.05 29.13 -16.54
N ALA A 175 4.84 28.66 -15.57
CA ALA A 175 5.70 29.52 -14.76
C ALA A 175 6.73 30.27 -15.62
N ARG A 176 7.40 29.57 -16.54
CA ARG A 176 8.39 30.17 -17.45
C ARG A 176 7.77 31.26 -18.35
N ILE A 177 6.61 31.00 -18.94
CA ILE A 177 5.96 31.95 -19.85
C ILE A 177 5.39 33.13 -19.07
N SER A 178 4.86 32.89 -17.87
CA SER A 178 4.38 33.97 -17.00
C SER A 178 5.53 34.90 -16.57
N ASP A 179 6.74 34.38 -16.37
CA ASP A 179 7.97 35.16 -16.13
C ASP A 179 8.42 35.96 -17.36
N MET A 180 8.17 35.48 -18.59
CA MET A 180 8.39 36.28 -19.79
C MET A 180 7.34 37.40 -19.93
N ALA A 181 6.07 37.08 -19.68
CA ALA A 181 4.97 38.04 -19.70
C ALA A 181 5.15 39.15 -18.66
N SER A 182 5.68 38.83 -17.46
CA SER A 182 5.97 39.83 -16.42
C SER A 182 7.06 40.83 -16.84
N ARG A 183 7.94 40.45 -17.76
CA ARG A 183 8.92 41.33 -18.42
C ARG A 183 8.37 42.06 -19.64
N GLY A 184 7.08 41.91 -19.94
CA GLY A 184 6.41 42.55 -21.07
C GLY A 184 6.41 41.76 -22.37
N ASP A 185 6.99 40.55 -22.40
CA ASP A 185 6.95 39.69 -23.59
C ASP A 185 5.72 38.76 -23.56
N PHE A 186 4.66 39.20 -24.25
CA PHE A 186 3.42 38.44 -24.43
C PHE A 186 3.39 37.63 -25.73
N SER A 187 4.52 37.43 -26.43
CA SER A 187 4.57 36.70 -27.71
C SER A 187 4.47 35.18 -27.56
N GLN A 188 4.75 34.64 -26.37
CA GLN A 188 4.86 33.20 -26.13
C GLN A 188 3.53 32.58 -25.69
N ARG A 189 3.34 31.28 -25.98
CA ARG A 189 2.15 30.50 -25.58
C ARG A 189 2.55 29.19 -24.93
N ILE A 190 1.71 28.73 -24.02
CA ILE A 190 1.86 27.45 -23.34
C ILE A 190 1.35 26.37 -24.28
N GLU A 191 2.22 25.46 -24.70
CA GLU A 191 1.93 24.45 -25.72
C GLU A 191 1.75 23.04 -25.12
N THR A 192 2.36 22.80 -23.97
CA THR A 192 2.26 21.49 -23.32
C THR A 192 0.83 21.17 -22.90
N LYS A 193 0.50 19.87 -22.94
CA LYS A 193 -0.79 19.34 -22.54
C LYS A 193 -0.67 18.57 -21.24
N ALA A 194 -1.37 19.04 -20.22
CA ALA A 194 -1.52 18.37 -18.95
C ALA A 194 -2.44 17.14 -19.09
N ALA A 195 -2.26 16.15 -18.23
CA ALA A 195 -3.22 15.06 -18.06
C ALA A 195 -4.44 15.52 -17.25
N ASN A 196 -4.28 16.51 -16.37
CA ASN A 196 -5.35 17.15 -15.63
C ASN A 196 -6.11 18.17 -16.52
N PRO A 197 -7.45 18.06 -16.66
CA PRO A 197 -8.24 18.94 -17.52
C PRO A 197 -8.33 20.38 -16.98
N GLU A 198 -8.35 20.58 -15.65
CA GLU A 198 -8.37 21.91 -15.04
C GLU A 198 -7.10 22.71 -15.35
N ILE A 199 -5.93 22.06 -15.35
CA ILE A 199 -4.66 22.69 -15.77
C ILE A 199 -4.73 23.11 -17.24
N ASN A 200 -5.34 22.29 -18.11
CA ASN A 200 -5.53 22.66 -19.51
C ASN A 200 -6.50 23.84 -19.67
N GLN A 201 -7.56 23.93 -18.86
CA GLN A 201 -8.45 25.09 -18.88
C GLN A 201 -7.75 26.38 -18.43
N LEU A 202 -6.89 26.29 -17.40
CA LEU A 202 -6.04 27.40 -16.97
C LEU A 202 -5.08 27.82 -18.10
N LYS A 203 -4.44 26.84 -18.76
CA LYS A 203 -3.57 27.07 -19.93
C LYS A 203 -4.29 27.87 -21.02
N GLU A 204 -5.49 27.45 -21.42
CA GLU A 204 -6.27 28.16 -22.45
C GLU A 204 -6.65 29.58 -22.02
N THR A 205 -6.98 29.76 -20.74
CA THR A 205 -7.31 31.09 -20.19
C THR A 205 -6.11 32.03 -20.21
N LEU A 206 -4.93 31.54 -19.81
CA LEU A 206 -3.68 32.31 -19.84
C LEU A 206 -3.24 32.61 -21.27
N ASN A 207 -3.32 31.64 -22.18
CA ASN A 207 -2.99 31.86 -23.59
C ASN A 207 -3.90 32.92 -24.22
N ARG A 208 -5.20 32.93 -23.89
CA ARG A 208 -6.13 33.99 -24.32
C ARG A 208 -5.73 35.36 -23.76
N LEU A 209 -5.37 35.43 -22.47
CA LEU A 209 -4.86 36.66 -21.86
C LEU A 209 -3.60 37.16 -22.57
N PHE A 210 -2.64 36.29 -22.85
CA PHE A 210 -1.40 36.66 -23.55
C PHE A 210 -1.68 37.16 -24.97
N THR A 211 -2.59 36.51 -25.70
CA THR A 211 -3.03 36.97 -27.03
C THR A 211 -3.67 38.35 -26.97
N GLN A 212 -4.60 38.56 -26.04
CA GLN A 212 -5.26 39.86 -25.90
C GLN A 212 -4.25 40.96 -25.54
N MET A 213 -3.33 40.70 -24.61
CA MET A 213 -2.29 41.66 -24.24
C MET A 213 -1.35 41.98 -25.41
N GLN A 214 -0.93 40.97 -26.16
CA GLN A 214 -0.07 41.16 -27.32
C GLN A 214 -0.76 42.01 -28.41
N GLU A 215 -2.00 41.68 -28.76
CA GLU A 215 -2.79 42.45 -29.74
C GLU A 215 -3.01 43.89 -29.29
N ASN A 216 -3.31 44.07 -28.01
CA ASN A 216 -3.54 45.38 -27.43
C ASN A 216 -2.30 46.27 -27.48
N LEU A 217 -1.14 45.74 -27.09
CA LEU A 217 0.12 46.47 -27.17
C LEU A 217 0.53 46.74 -28.62
N GLN A 218 0.29 45.80 -29.54
CA GLN A 218 0.59 46.01 -30.96
C GLN A 218 -0.22 47.18 -31.53
N LYS A 219 -1.50 47.31 -31.19
CA LYS A 219 -2.33 48.44 -31.62
C LYS A 219 -1.77 49.78 -31.12
N VAL A 220 -1.31 49.85 -29.87
CA VAL A 220 -0.67 51.05 -29.32
C VAL A 220 0.60 51.38 -30.10
N VAL A 221 1.47 50.38 -30.34
CA VAL A 221 2.71 50.55 -31.11
C VAL A 221 2.42 51.02 -32.54
N ASP A 222 1.43 50.44 -33.21
CA ASP A 222 1.05 50.79 -34.59
C ASP A 222 0.51 52.22 -34.70
N THR A 223 -0.26 52.67 -33.72
CA THR A 223 -0.75 54.06 -33.66
C THR A 223 0.39 55.03 -33.43
N LEU A 224 1.27 54.76 -32.46
CA LEU A 224 2.45 55.60 -32.20
C LEU A 224 3.39 55.64 -33.40
N GLY A 225 3.59 54.52 -34.08
CA GLY A 225 4.39 54.44 -35.31
C GLY A 225 3.79 55.22 -36.48
N ALA A 226 2.47 55.40 -36.52
CA ALA A 226 1.82 56.28 -37.49
C ALA A 226 2.05 57.76 -37.17
N TYR A 227 2.00 58.13 -35.90
CA TYR A 227 2.32 59.49 -35.45
C TYR A 227 3.75 59.88 -35.77
N GLN A 228 4.70 58.96 -35.60
CA GLN A 228 6.10 59.18 -36.02
C GLN A 228 6.25 59.47 -37.53
N LYS A 229 5.29 59.03 -38.35
CA LYS A 229 5.25 59.27 -39.80
C LYS A 229 4.39 60.48 -40.20
N GLY A 230 3.90 61.25 -39.23
CA GLY A 230 3.07 62.44 -39.46
C GLY A 230 1.58 62.16 -39.65
N ALA A 231 1.12 60.91 -39.55
CA ALA A 231 -0.28 60.54 -39.69
C ALA A 231 -1.01 60.64 -38.34
N TYR A 232 -1.23 61.87 -37.86
CA TYR A 232 -1.76 62.15 -36.52
C TYR A 232 -3.27 61.94 -36.38
N ASP A 233 -4.00 61.88 -37.49
CA ASP A 233 -5.43 61.58 -37.55
C ASP A 233 -5.75 60.11 -37.27
N LYS A 234 -4.77 59.21 -37.40
CA LYS A 234 -4.94 57.78 -37.13
C LYS A 234 -5.27 57.53 -35.66
N LYS A 235 -6.35 56.78 -35.42
CA LYS A 235 -6.79 56.37 -34.09
C LYS A 235 -6.98 54.86 -34.02
N SER A 236 -6.78 54.30 -32.84
CA SER A 236 -7.09 52.90 -32.57
C SER A 236 -8.18 52.80 -31.52
N GLU A 237 -9.15 51.91 -31.78
CA GLU A 237 -10.18 51.55 -30.84
C GLU A 237 -9.96 50.12 -30.36
N MET A 238 -10.17 49.93 -29.06
CA MET A 238 -9.88 48.69 -28.36
C MET A 238 -10.99 48.43 -27.37
N ALA A 239 -11.55 47.21 -27.39
CA ALA A 239 -12.51 46.75 -26.41
C ALA A 239 -11.77 46.35 -25.12
N VAL A 240 -11.23 47.36 -24.43
CA VAL A 240 -10.46 47.23 -23.20
C VAL A 240 -11.06 48.10 -22.12
N GLU A 241 -10.83 47.72 -20.87
CA GLU A 241 -11.29 48.42 -19.69
C GLU A 241 -10.10 48.79 -18.79
N GLY A 242 -10.35 49.57 -17.74
CA GLY A 242 -9.32 49.99 -16.78
C GLY A 242 -8.17 50.78 -17.41
N GLU A 243 -6.96 50.54 -16.93
CA GLU A 243 -5.75 51.28 -17.26
C GLU A 243 -5.38 51.18 -18.75
N LEU A 244 -5.70 50.06 -19.42
CA LEU A 244 -5.48 49.92 -20.87
C LEU A 244 -6.39 50.85 -21.68
N LYS A 245 -7.62 51.09 -21.21
CA LYS A 245 -8.53 52.06 -21.83
C LYS A 245 -7.99 53.47 -21.67
N GLU A 246 -7.52 53.82 -20.48
CA GLU A 246 -6.91 55.12 -20.21
C GLU A 246 -5.67 55.35 -21.06
N LEU A 247 -4.79 54.35 -21.18
CA LEU A 247 -3.63 54.37 -22.06
C LEU A 247 -4.04 54.66 -23.52
N MET A 248 -5.01 53.92 -24.05
CA MET A 248 -5.44 54.10 -25.44
C MET A 248 -6.11 55.47 -25.67
N CYS A 249 -6.93 55.95 -24.73
CA CYS A 249 -7.49 57.30 -24.79
C CYS A 249 -6.37 58.36 -24.76
N GLY A 250 -5.36 58.19 -23.92
CA GLY A 250 -4.19 59.07 -23.85
C GLY A 250 -3.42 59.11 -25.18
N VAL A 251 -3.16 57.95 -25.78
CA VAL A 251 -2.50 57.84 -27.09
C VAL A 251 -3.32 58.54 -28.18
N ASN A 252 -4.63 58.31 -28.26
CA ASN A 252 -5.50 58.97 -29.25
C ASN A 252 -5.57 60.49 -29.05
N ASN A 253 -5.56 60.96 -27.80
CA ASN A 253 -5.53 62.40 -27.50
C ASN A 253 -4.20 63.04 -27.91
N LEU A 254 -3.07 62.35 -27.73
CA LEU A 254 -1.77 62.81 -28.21
C LEU A 254 -1.77 63.03 -29.73
N GLY A 255 -2.35 62.10 -30.50
CA GLY A 255 -2.53 62.28 -31.95
C GLY A 255 -3.31 63.55 -32.29
N LYS A 256 -4.41 63.82 -31.58
CA LYS A 256 -5.22 65.03 -31.77
C LYS A 256 -4.43 66.32 -31.50
N GLU A 257 -3.64 66.36 -30.43
CA GLU A 257 -2.82 67.53 -30.09
C GLU A 257 -1.68 67.76 -31.10
N LEU A 258 -1.06 66.68 -31.58
CA LEU A 258 -0.04 66.74 -32.62
C LEU A 258 -0.62 67.27 -33.95
N GLN A 259 -1.79 66.77 -34.37
CA GLN A 259 -2.50 67.27 -35.56
C GLN A 259 -2.77 68.77 -35.43
N THR A 260 -3.37 69.17 -34.30
CA THR A 260 -3.73 70.58 -34.05
C THR A 260 -2.49 71.48 -34.08
N THR A 261 -1.36 71.00 -33.55
CA THR A 261 -0.10 71.75 -33.56
C THR A 261 0.48 71.84 -34.96
N HIS A 262 0.47 70.74 -35.72
CA HIS A 262 0.91 70.71 -37.11
C HIS A 262 0.13 71.71 -37.97
N ASP A 263 -1.20 71.68 -37.88
CA ASP A 263 -2.10 72.59 -38.63
C ASP A 263 -1.83 74.07 -38.30
N LYS A 264 -1.58 74.39 -37.01
CA LYS A 264 -1.26 75.77 -36.58
C LYS A 264 0.07 76.24 -37.17
N ILE A 265 1.08 75.39 -37.20
CA ILE A 265 2.39 75.72 -37.79
C ILE A 265 2.24 75.92 -39.29
N GLU A 266 1.58 75.02 -40.00
CA GLU A 266 1.36 75.11 -41.44
C GLU A 266 0.62 76.40 -41.83
N ASN A 267 -0.49 76.70 -41.13
CA ASN A 267 -1.23 77.95 -41.34
C ASN A 267 -0.39 79.20 -41.05
N SER A 268 0.47 79.16 -40.03
CA SER A 268 1.35 80.28 -39.68
C SER A 268 2.46 80.51 -40.71
N LEU A 269 2.94 79.44 -41.37
CA LEU A 269 3.91 79.52 -42.46
C LEU A 269 3.28 80.03 -43.75
N ARG A 270 2.00 79.70 -43.98
CA ARG A 270 1.25 80.07 -45.18
C ARG A 270 0.74 81.52 -45.18
N ASN A 271 0.63 82.12 -43.99
CA ASN A 271 0.18 83.50 -43.78
C ASN A 271 1.34 84.52 -43.63
N LYS A 272 2.59 84.11 -43.89
CA LYS A 272 3.76 84.98 -44.01
C LYS A 272 4.12 85.16 -45.48
#